data_AF-A0A6J5XXL7-F1
#
_entry.id   AF-A0A6J5XXL7-F1
#
_cell.length_a   1.000
_cell.length_b   1.000
_cell.length_c   1.000
_cell.angle_alpha   90.00
_cell.angle_beta   90.00
_cell.angle_gamma   90.00
#
_symmetry.space_group_name_H-M   'P 1'
#
loop_
_entity.id
_entity.type
_entity.pdbx_description
1 polymer ?
#
loop_
_entity_poly.entity_id
_entity_poly.type
_entity_poly.pdbx_seq_one_letter_code
_entity_poly.pdbx_strand_id
1 'polypeptide(L)'
;MHSYKLFHKGLNGSDNYVVVSDRVKIINIQSSFEDLEDPPSQVNVLRMNDLKAFRNMLKEKIMLPEDSWVDRDSFFDFFDKEEYPYHIFIEKLASHPFLLTPAERMKSFYSIHESANESKFKRRLDGRAFYEYREWNRKDMVPEFQKVYKIFNSKYDGDCVWDLLEFLKDVYEDDNPRDLNAVYAEVERLYPNFLEKIHAII
;
A
#
# COMPACT_ATOMS: atom_id res chain seq x y z
N MET A 1 -8.76 -11.80 15.29
CA MET A 1 -8.12 -12.49 16.43
C MET A 1 -7.71 -11.49 17.53
N HIS A 2 -6.75 -10.59 17.28
CA HIS A 2 -6.26 -9.65 18.30
C HIS A 2 -7.32 -8.70 18.91
N SER A 3 -8.38 -8.39 18.17
CA SER A 3 -9.56 -7.65 18.68
C SER A 3 -10.32 -8.42 19.77
N TYR A 4 -10.29 -9.75 19.70
CA TYR A 4 -10.85 -10.66 20.71
C TYR A 4 -9.83 -11.01 21.80
N LYS A 5 -8.73 -10.27 21.90
CA LYS A 5 -7.67 -10.47 22.91
C LYS A 5 -7.02 -11.86 22.89
N LEU A 6 -6.92 -12.45 21.69
CA LEU A 6 -6.28 -13.75 21.44
C LEU A 6 -4.94 -13.55 20.73
N PHE A 7 -3.97 -14.42 21.01
CA PHE A 7 -2.63 -14.44 20.42
C PHE A 7 -2.29 -15.85 19.93
N HIS A 8 -1.69 -15.94 18.74
CA HIS A 8 -1.44 -17.21 18.10
C HIS A 8 -0.09 -17.83 18.48
N LYS A 9 0.99 -17.05 18.53
CA LYS A 9 2.36 -17.49 18.86
C LYS A 9 2.99 -18.55 17.93
N GLY A 10 2.41 -18.76 16.74
CA GLY A 10 2.81 -19.85 15.83
C GLY A 10 2.52 -19.60 14.35
N LEU A 11 2.27 -18.36 13.94
CA LEU A 11 1.86 -18.03 12.56
C LEU A 11 2.95 -18.28 11.51
N ASN A 12 4.16 -18.67 11.91
CA ASN A 12 5.22 -19.10 10.99
C ASN A 12 4.97 -20.50 10.39
N GLY A 13 4.27 -21.39 11.10
CA GLY A 13 4.04 -22.77 10.67
C GLY A 13 2.83 -22.91 9.75
N SER A 14 3.00 -23.57 8.60
CA SER A 14 1.91 -23.80 7.63
C SER A 14 0.79 -24.72 8.16
N ASP A 15 1.08 -25.53 9.18
CA ASP A 15 0.14 -26.38 9.91
C ASP A 15 -0.90 -25.59 10.73
N ASN A 16 -0.70 -24.29 10.88
CA ASN A 16 -1.64 -23.38 11.54
C ASN A 16 -2.65 -22.73 10.57
N TYR A 17 -2.65 -23.18 9.31
CA TYR A 17 -3.52 -22.68 8.26
C TYR A 17 -4.28 -23.83 7.61
N VAL A 18 -5.56 -23.59 7.31
CA VAL A 18 -6.41 -24.52 6.57
C VAL A 18 -7.21 -23.78 5.52
N VAL A 19 -7.42 -24.39 4.35
CA VAL A 19 -8.30 -23.85 3.32
C VAL A 19 -9.69 -24.43 3.52
N VAL A 20 -10.68 -23.57 3.76
CA VAL A 20 -12.09 -23.96 3.89
C VAL A 20 -12.92 -23.01 3.05
N SER A 21 -13.63 -23.57 2.06
CA SER A 21 -14.49 -22.82 1.13
C SER A 21 -13.71 -21.68 0.45
N ASP A 22 -12.57 -22.04 -0.17
CA ASP A 22 -11.68 -21.13 -0.91
C ASP A 22 -11.10 -19.97 -0.09
N ARG A 23 -11.09 -20.10 1.25
CA ARG A 23 -10.53 -19.11 2.16
C ARG A 23 -9.49 -19.75 3.07
N VAL A 24 -8.37 -19.06 3.24
CA VAL A 24 -7.38 -19.40 4.26
C VAL A 24 -7.93 -19.02 5.62
N LYS A 25 -7.97 -19.99 6.54
CA LYS A 25 -8.36 -19.80 7.94
C LYS A 25 -7.17 -20.11 8.84
N ILE A 26 -7.03 -19.31 9.89
CA ILE A 26 -6.05 -19.48 10.95
C ILE A 26 -6.67 -20.38 12.04
N ILE A 27 -5.94 -21.40 12.48
CA ILE A 27 -6.35 -22.38 13.50
C ILE A 27 -5.29 -22.47 14.62
N ASN A 28 -5.50 -23.32 15.64
CA ASN A 28 -4.51 -23.56 16.71
C ASN A 28 -4.08 -22.31 17.51
N ILE A 29 -5.02 -21.44 17.88
CA ILE A 29 -4.75 -20.27 18.74
C ILE A 29 -4.22 -20.76 20.09
N GLN A 30 -3.02 -20.28 20.49
CA GLN A 30 -2.30 -20.84 21.63
C GLN A 30 -2.50 -20.10 22.96
N SER A 31 -2.94 -18.83 22.93
CA SER A 31 -3.11 -18.07 24.17
C SER A 31 -4.09 -16.90 24.05
N SER A 32 -4.46 -16.38 25.20
CA SER A 32 -5.35 -15.25 25.40
C SER A 32 -4.71 -14.20 26.31
N PHE A 33 -5.38 -13.07 26.45
CA PHE A 33 -4.99 -12.01 27.39
C PHE A 33 -5.08 -12.45 28.86
N GLU A 34 -5.95 -13.41 29.18
CA GLU A 34 -6.10 -13.95 30.54
C GLU A 34 -4.87 -14.77 30.98
N ASP A 35 -4.08 -15.25 30.00
CA ASP A 35 -2.86 -16.03 30.24
C ASP A 35 -1.61 -15.15 30.47
N LEU A 36 -1.75 -13.81 30.50
CA LEU A 36 -0.62 -12.87 30.60
C LEU A 36 -0.37 -12.44 32.05
N GLU A 37 0.88 -12.59 32.51
CA GLU A 37 1.30 -12.15 33.85
C GLU A 37 1.37 -10.61 33.98
N ASP A 38 1.77 -9.90 32.92
CA ASP A 38 1.74 -8.43 32.83
C ASP A 38 1.09 -7.98 31.51
N PRO A 39 -0.25 -7.89 31.47
CA PRO A 39 -0.97 -7.70 30.21
C PRO A 39 -0.65 -6.39 29.47
N PRO A 40 -0.64 -5.20 30.09
CA PRO A 40 -0.49 -3.94 29.36
C PRO A 40 0.86 -3.81 28.63
N SER A 41 1.95 -4.31 29.22
CA SER A 41 3.30 -4.17 28.64
C SER A 41 3.57 -5.18 27.52
N GLN A 42 2.96 -6.37 27.58
CA GLN A 42 3.25 -7.47 26.64
C GLN A 42 2.32 -7.51 25.42
N VAL A 43 1.11 -6.94 25.49
CA VAL A 43 0.08 -7.09 24.44
C VAL A 43 0.56 -6.64 23.06
N ASN A 44 1.20 -5.48 22.97
CA ASN A 44 1.65 -4.98 21.67
C ASN A 44 2.83 -5.79 21.13
N VAL A 45 3.75 -6.21 21.99
CA VAL A 45 4.87 -7.08 21.62
C VAL A 45 4.35 -8.40 21.06
N LEU A 46 3.39 -9.04 21.72
CA LEU A 46 2.80 -10.30 21.27
C LEU A 46 2.05 -10.14 19.93
N ARG A 47 1.29 -9.06 19.77
CA ARG A 47 0.61 -8.74 18.50
C ARG A 47 1.60 -8.56 17.36
N MET A 48 2.69 -7.83 17.58
CA MET A 48 3.71 -7.60 16.57
C MET A 48 4.48 -8.88 16.24
N ASN A 49 4.76 -9.72 17.23
CA ASN A 49 5.37 -11.04 17.01
C ASN A 49 4.49 -11.93 16.13
N ASP A 50 3.17 -11.95 16.36
CA ASP A 50 2.24 -12.68 15.50
C ASP A 50 2.27 -12.16 14.05
N LEU A 51 2.28 -10.84 13.85
CA LEU A 51 2.34 -10.25 12.50
C LEU A 51 3.67 -10.54 11.80
N LYS A 52 4.80 -10.48 12.51
CA LYS A 52 6.12 -10.85 11.95
C LYS A 52 6.20 -12.34 11.62
N ALA A 53 5.60 -13.20 12.45
CA ALA A 53 5.53 -14.63 12.17
C ALA A 53 4.68 -14.91 10.92
N PHE A 54 3.53 -14.24 10.78
CA PHE A 54 2.70 -14.29 9.57
C PHE A 54 3.47 -13.82 8.33
N ARG A 55 4.17 -12.68 8.42
CA ARG A 55 5.04 -12.17 7.35
C ARG A 55 6.09 -13.19 6.93
N ASN A 56 6.75 -13.83 7.88
CA ASN A 56 7.80 -14.82 7.58
C ASN A 56 7.22 -16.04 6.85
N MET A 57 6.04 -16.52 7.26
CA MET A 57 5.33 -17.58 6.54
C MET A 57 4.99 -17.16 5.10
N LEU A 58 4.44 -15.95 4.92
CA LEU A 58 4.15 -15.41 3.59
C LEU A 58 5.42 -15.33 2.73
N LYS A 59 6.53 -14.83 3.28
CA LYS A 59 7.82 -14.81 2.56
C LYS A 59 8.22 -16.23 2.14
N GLU A 60 8.19 -17.20 3.05
CA GLU A 60 8.59 -18.58 2.72
C GLU A 60 7.69 -19.23 1.64
N LYS A 61 6.39 -18.96 1.65
CA LYS A 61 5.42 -19.64 0.77
C LYS A 61 5.10 -18.90 -0.52
N ILE A 62 5.27 -17.58 -0.56
CA ILE A 62 4.97 -16.73 -1.73
C ILE A 62 6.24 -16.42 -2.54
N MET A 63 7.45 -16.58 -1.96
CA MET A 63 8.68 -16.30 -2.71
C MET A 63 8.96 -17.37 -3.78
N LEU A 64 8.75 -16.97 -5.04
CA LEU A 64 9.55 -17.48 -6.16
C LEU A 64 10.84 -16.65 -6.25
N PRO A 65 12.04 -17.26 -6.36
CA PRO A 65 13.29 -16.61 -5.99
C PRO A 65 13.87 -15.62 -7.01
N GLU A 66 13.31 -15.49 -8.21
CA GLU A 66 14.14 -15.07 -9.35
C GLU A 66 13.98 -13.60 -9.77
N ASP A 67 12.89 -12.92 -9.40
CA ASP A 67 12.68 -11.52 -9.80
C ASP A 67 12.54 -10.55 -8.61
N SER A 68 13.28 -9.44 -8.69
CA SER A 68 13.06 -8.27 -7.84
C SER A 68 11.65 -7.74 -8.09
N TRP A 69 10.81 -7.72 -7.05
CA TRP A 69 9.45 -7.21 -7.13
C TRP A 69 9.28 -6.11 -6.08
N VAL A 70 9.46 -4.87 -6.52
CA VAL A 70 9.56 -3.72 -5.61
C VAL A 70 8.30 -3.54 -4.75
N ASP A 71 7.09 -3.69 -5.32
CA ASP A 71 5.84 -3.59 -4.56
C ASP A 71 5.72 -4.64 -3.46
N ARG A 72 6.11 -5.89 -3.76
CA ARG A 72 6.13 -7.01 -2.82
C ARG A 72 7.12 -6.73 -1.69
N ASP A 73 8.32 -6.29 -2.05
CA ASP A 73 9.39 -6.04 -1.09
C ASP A 73 8.99 -4.85 -0.18
N SER A 74 8.40 -3.80 -0.74
CA SER A 74 7.82 -2.66 0.00
C SER A 74 6.74 -3.10 1.00
N PHE A 75 5.83 -4.00 0.60
CA PHE A 75 4.81 -4.55 1.48
C PHE A 75 5.41 -5.31 2.66
N PHE A 76 6.42 -6.14 2.41
CA PHE A 76 7.05 -6.90 3.47
C PHE A 76 7.88 -6.05 4.42
N ASP A 77 8.55 -5.01 3.90
CA ASP A 77 9.31 -4.07 4.71
C ASP A 77 8.39 -3.22 5.61
N PHE A 78 7.12 -3.05 5.23
CA PHE A 78 6.13 -2.35 6.06
C PHE A 78 5.96 -3.02 7.45
N PHE A 79 6.10 -4.34 7.54
CA PHE A 79 5.95 -5.07 8.80
C PHE A 79 6.99 -4.70 9.86
N ASP A 80 8.13 -4.13 9.47
CA ASP A 80 9.19 -3.71 10.37
C ASP A 80 9.08 -2.23 10.79
N LYS A 81 8.07 -1.50 10.29
CA LYS A 81 7.80 -0.10 10.65
C LYS A 81 6.93 0.00 11.91
N GLU A 82 7.54 -0.19 13.08
CA GLU A 82 6.87 -0.18 14.40
C GLU A 82 6.54 1.22 14.95
N GLU A 83 6.63 2.26 14.14
CA GLU A 83 6.52 3.66 14.57
C GLU A 83 5.06 4.08 14.85
N TYR A 84 4.08 3.31 14.37
CA TYR A 84 2.66 3.65 14.47
C TYR A 84 1.97 2.98 15.67
N PRO A 85 0.96 3.65 16.27
CA PRO A 85 0.01 2.99 17.15
C PRO A 85 -0.60 1.76 16.46
N TYR A 86 -0.74 0.65 17.20
CA TYR A 86 -1.11 -0.67 16.63
C TYR A 86 -2.34 -0.65 15.70
N HIS A 87 -3.39 0.10 16.05
CA HIS A 87 -4.59 0.18 15.21
C HIS A 87 -4.33 0.88 13.87
N ILE A 88 -3.55 1.98 13.87
CA ILE A 88 -3.13 2.70 12.66
C ILE A 88 -2.21 1.81 11.83
N PHE A 89 -1.30 1.08 12.48
CA PHE A 89 -0.42 0.13 11.80
C PHE A 89 -1.24 -0.93 11.04
N ILE A 90 -2.24 -1.54 11.68
CA ILE A 90 -3.10 -2.55 11.05
C ILE A 90 -3.90 -1.96 9.89
N GLU A 91 -4.46 -0.76 10.05
CA GLU A 91 -5.21 -0.08 8.99
C GLU A 91 -4.34 0.15 7.75
N LYS A 92 -3.11 0.67 7.94
CA LYS A 92 -2.13 0.88 6.87
C LYS A 92 -1.64 -0.43 6.24
N LEU A 93 -1.42 -1.47 7.05
CA LEU A 93 -1.02 -2.77 6.53
C LEU A 93 -2.13 -3.37 5.64
N ALA A 94 -3.39 -3.25 6.07
CA ALA A 94 -4.54 -3.77 5.35
C ALA A 94 -4.88 -2.97 4.07
N SER A 95 -4.54 -1.68 4.03
CA SER A 95 -4.71 -0.81 2.85
C SER A 95 -3.45 -0.67 2.01
N HIS A 96 -2.41 -1.47 2.28
CA HIS A 96 -1.15 -1.38 1.57
C HIS A 96 -1.36 -1.60 0.06
N PRO A 97 -0.79 -0.76 -0.83
CA PRO A 97 -1.03 -0.81 -2.28
C PRO A 97 -0.84 -2.20 -2.93
N PHE A 98 0.13 -2.97 -2.45
CA PHE A 98 0.37 -4.36 -2.88
C PHE A 98 -0.86 -5.30 -2.78
N LEU A 99 -1.77 -5.04 -1.84
CA LEU A 99 -2.98 -5.85 -1.64
C LEU A 99 -4.15 -5.42 -2.52
N LEU A 100 -4.01 -4.31 -3.25
CA LEU A 100 -5.09 -3.69 -4.01
C LEU A 100 -5.09 -4.16 -5.47
N THR A 101 -6.28 -4.31 -6.03
CA THR A 101 -6.45 -4.47 -7.48
C THR A 101 -6.05 -3.20 -8.22
N PRO A 102 -5.74 -3.25 -9.53
CA PRO A 102 -5.43 -2.06 -10.31
C PRO A 102 -6.50 -0.96 -10.22
N ALA A 103 -7.78 -1.34 -10.21
CA ALA A 103 -8.89 -0.41 -10.03
C ALA A 103 -8.89 0.28 -8.65
N GLU A 104 -8.60 -0.46 -7.59
CA GLU A 104 -8.46 0.09 -6.23
C GLU A 104 -7.23 0.99 -6.09
N ARG A 105 -6.12 0.65 -6.77
CA ARG A 105 -4.90 1.48 -6.80
C ARG A 105 -5.17 2.81 -7.51
N MET A 106 -5.87 2.80 -8.65
CA MET A 106 -6.30 4.05 -9.30
C MET A 106 -7.22 4.90 -8.41
N LYS A 107 -8.22 4.27 -7.77
CA LYS A 107 -9.12 4.95 -6.84
C LYS A 107 -8.39 5.54 -5.62
N SER A 108 -7.25 4.97 -5.25
CA SER A 108 -6.45 5.47 -4.12
C SER A 108 -5.89 6.86 -4.40
N PHE A 109 -5.49 7.19 -5.63
CA PHE A 109 -5.03 8.54 -5.98
C PHE A 109 -6.13 9.59 -5.74
N TYR A 110 -7.35 9.32 -6.21
CA TYR A 110 -8.53 10.14 -5.91
C TYR A 110 -8.73 10.30 -4.40
N SER A 111 -8.75 9.18 -3.67
CA SER A 111 -9.07 9.17 -2.23
C SER A 111 -8.01 9.92 -1.40
N ILE A 112 -6.74 9.80 -1.77
CA ILE A 112 -5.62 10.50 -1.14
C ILE A 112 -5.71 12.00 -1.44
N HIS A 113 -5.97 12.37 -2.69
CA HIS A 113 -6.13 13.78 -3.07
C HIS A 113 -7.27 14.45 -2.28
N GLU A 114 -8.45 13.83 -2.22
CA GLU A 114 -9.63 14.38 -1.54
C GLU A 114 -9.49 14.48 -0.01
N SER A 115 -8.75 13.56 0.61
CA SER A 115 -8.57 13.54 2.07
C SER A 115 -7.35 14.33 2.55
N ALA A 116 -6.42 14.67 1.65
CA ALA A 116 -5.19 15.35 2.00
C ALA A 116 -5.42 16.83 2.35
N ASN A 117 -4.70 17.31 3.37
CA ASN A 117 -4.47 18.74 3.51
C ASN A 117 -3.45 19.17 2.45
N GLU A 118 -3.93 19.74 1.35
CA GLU A 118 -3.13 20.14 0.18
C GLU A 118 -1.80 20.81 0.57
N SER A 119 -1.84 21.87 1.39
CA SER A 119 -0.63 22.62 1.75
C SER A 119 0.45 21.77 2.43
N LYS A 120 0.06 20.88 3.35
CA LYS A 120 0.98 20.01 4.07
C LYS A 120 1.46 18.86 3.19
N PHE A 121 0.57 18.31 2.38
CA PHE A 121 0.85 17.14 1.56
C PHE A 121 1.70 17.49 0.35
N LYS A 122 1.38 18.60 -0.34
CA LYS A 122 2.20 19.19 -1.40
C LYS A 122 3.64 19.39 -0.95
N ARG A 123 3.87 19.97 0.23
CA ARG A 123 5.23 20.14 0.77
C ARG A 123 5.97 18.81 0.98
N ARG A 124 5.27 17.72 1.32
CA ARG A 124 5.88 16.39 1.46
C ARG A 124 6.20 15.79 0.09
N LEU A 125 5.26 15.85 -0.85
CA LEU A 125 5.42 15.35 -2.22
C LEU A 125 6.46 16.13 -3.01
N ASP A 126 6.62 17.42 -2.81
CA ASP A 126 7.67 18.19 -3.50
C ASP A 126 9.05 18.07 -2.81
N GLY A 127 9.12 17.30 -1.73
CA GLY A 127 10.34 17.02 -0.98
C GLY A 127 11.31 16.08 -1.71
N ARG A 128 12.51 15.92 -1.14
CA ARG A 128 13.60 15.13 -1.74
C ARG A 128 13.22 13.67 -2.03
N ALA A 129 12.35 13.07 -1.22
CA ALA A 129 11.96 11.66 -1.37
C ALA A 129 11.23 11.34 -2.69
N PHE A 130 10.70 12.36 -3.35
CA PHE A 130 9.89 12.26 -4.57
C PHE A 130 10.52 12.99 -5.75
N TYR A 131 11.77 13.45 -5.64
CA TYR A 131 12.45 14.23 -6.69
C TYR A 131 12.51 13.49 -8.04
N GLU A 132 12.55 12.16 -8.02
CA GLU A 132 12.53 11.31 -9.21
C GLU A 132 11.23 11.37 -10.02
N TYR A 133 10.15 11.88 -9.44
CA TYR A 133 8.86 12.09 -10.12
C TYR A 133 8.69 13.51 -10.65
N ARG A 134 9.73 14.35 -10.60
CA ARG A 134 9.73 15.62 -11.30
C ARG A 134 9.92 15.41 -12.80
N GLU A 135 9.55 16.42 -13.58
CA GLU A 135 9.48 16.33 -15.04
C GLU A 135 8.59 15.16 -15.51
N TRP A 136 7.57 14.78 -14.71
CA TRP A 136 6.73 13.61 -14.96
C TRP A 136 5.94 13.69 -16.26
N ASN A 137 5.76 14.91 -16.77
CA ASN A 137 5.07 15.23 -18.00
C ASN A 137 5.94 15.10 -19.27
N ARG A 138 7.26 14.87 -19.14
CA ARG A 138 8.16 14.65 -20.28
C ARG A 138 8.15 13.22 -20.80
N LYS A 139 7.43 12.32 -20.11
CA LYS A 139 7.32 10.91 -20.50
C LYS A 139 6.35 10.75 -21.66
N ASP A 140 6.59 9.76 -22.51
CA ASP A 140 5.71 9.43 -23.63
C ASP A 140 4.43 8.78 -23.11
N MET A 141 3.38 9.58 -22.97
CA MET A 141 2.07 9.16 -22.46
C MET A 141 1.22 8.58 -23.58
N VAL A 142 0.41 7.57 -23.26
CA VAL A 142 -0.66 7.10 -24.17
C VAL A 142 -1.69 8.22 -24.49
N PRO A 143 -2.39 8.16 -25.65
CA PRO A 143 -3.33 9.18 -26.07
C PRO A 143 -4.41 9.55 -25.04
N GLU A 144 -4.86 8.58 -24.24
CA GLU A 144 -5.84 8.76 -23.18
C GLU A 144 -5.32 9.69 -22.08
N PHE A 145 -4.05 9.55 -21.71
CA PHE A 145 -3.39 10.40 -20.71
C PHE A 145 -3.11 11.79 -21.31
N GLN A 146 -2.70 11.85 -22.57
CA GLN A 146 -2.51 13.11 -23.29
C GLN A 146 -3.80 13.93 -23.38
N LYS A 147 -4.96 13.28 -23.54
CA LYS A 147 -6.29 13.91 -23.54
C LYS A 147 -6.57 14.60 -22.20
N VAL A 148 -6.26 13.95 -21.08
CA VAL A 148 -6.43 14.52 -19.73
C VAL A 148 -5.42 15.65 -19.49
N TYR A 149 -4.16 15.43 -19.85
CA TYR A 149 -3.08 16.40 -19.67
C TYR A 149 -3.28 17.68 -20.50
N LYS A 150 -3.88 17.56 -21.70
CA LYS A 150 -4.10 18.67 -22.66
C LYS A 150 -2.78 19.38 -23.00
N ILE A 151 -1.89 18.70 -23.73
CA ILE A 151 -0.51 19.16 -24.07
C ILE A 151 -0.40 20.66 -24.40
N PHE A 152 -1.34 21.22 -25.16
CA PHE A 152 -1.30 22.62 -25.61
C PHE A 152 -1.86 23.65 -24.62
N ASN A 153 -2.53 23.23 -23.55
CA ASN A 153 -3.12 24.11 -22.53
C ASN A 153 -3.28 23.36 -21.19
N SER A 154 -2.22 22.69 -20.76
CA SER A 154 -2.20 21.91 -19.53
C SER A 154 -2.33 22.83 -18.32
N LYS A 155 -3.13 22.42 -17.32
CA LYS A 155 -3.20 23.09 -16.02
C LYS A 155 -2.10 22.63 -15.05
N TYR A 156 -1.37 21.57 -15.39
CA TYR A 156 -0.44 20.89 -14.49
C TYR A 156 1.00 21.39 -14.69
N ASP A 157 1.72 21.56 -13.58
CA ASP A 157 3.16 21.77 -13.56
C ASP A 157 3.91 20.41 -13.51
N GLY A 158 4.70 20.14 -14.55
CA GLY A 158 5.50 18.92 -14.66
C GLY A 158 6.57 18.75 -13.59
N ASP A 159 7.01 19.83 -12.94
CA ASP A 159 7.99 19.78 -11.85
C ASP A 159 7.35 19.67 -10.46
N CYS A 160 6.02 19.78 -10.38
CA CYS A 160 5.23 19.64 -9.16
C CYS A 160 4.71 18.21 -9.03
N VAL A 161 5.10 17.51 -7.95
CA VAL A 161 4.69 16.12 -7.73
C VAL A 161 3.25 16.04 -7.19
N TRP A 162 2.79 17.09 -6.52
CA TRP A 162 1.37 17.23 -6.20
C TRP A 162 0.51 17.28 -7.47
N ASP A 163 0.95 17.98 -8.52
CA ASP A 163 0.20 18.05 -9.77
C ASP A 163 0.20 16.72 -10.53
N LEU A 164 1.21 15.85 -10.31
CA LEU A 164 1.13 14.45 -10.76
C LEU A 164 0.02 13.68 -10.05
N LEU A 165 -0.12 13.84 -8.73
CA LEU A 165 -1.22 13.22 -7.98
C LEU A 165 -2.58 13.74 -8.45
N GLU A 166 -2.71 15.05 -8.67
CA GLU A 166 -3.93 15.67 -9.23
C GLU A 166 -4.21 15.14 -10.64
N PHE A 167 -3.20 15.01 -11.49
CA PHE A 167 -3.33 14.42 -12.82
C PHE A 167 -3.84 12.97 -12.75
N LEU A 168 -3.30 12.13 -11.87
CA LEU A 168 -3.74 10.74 -11.72
C LEU A 168 -5.16 10.62 -11.15
N LYS A 169 -5.57 11.55 -10.27
CA LYS A 169 -6.98 11.70 -9.87
C LYS A 169 -7.84 12.00 -11.09
N ASP A 170 -7.47 13.00 -11.89
CA ASP A 170 -8.27 13.41 -13.04
C ASP A 170 -8.31 12.33 -14.14
N VAL A 171 -7.25 11.52 -14.27
CA VAL A 171 -7.24 10.30 -15.12
C VAL A 171 -8.24 9.26 -14.62
N TYR A 172 -8.36 9.07 -13.30
CA TYR A 172 -9.37 8.18 -12.71
C TYR A 172 -10.81 8.71 -12.92
N GLU A 173 -10.99 10.03 -12.93
CA GLU A 173 -12.29 10.69 -13.12
C GLU A 173 -12.72 10.86 -14.58
N ASP A 174 -11.81 10.81 -15.56
CA ASP A 174 -12.18 10.92 -16.98
C ASP A 174 -13.23 9.86 -17.33
N ASP A 175 -14.35 10.25 -17.95
CA ASP A 175 -15.54 9.43 -18.24
C ASP A 175 -15.31 8.17 -19.11
N ASN A 176 -14.05 7.82 -19.42
CA ASN A 176 -13.68 6.74 -20.32
C ASN A 176 -12.62 5.74 -19.79
N PRO A 177 -12.51 5.37 -18.50
CA PRO A 177 -11.58 4.33 -18.09
C PRO A 177 -12.30 2.99 -18.30
N ARG A 178 -12.53 2.59 -19.56
CA ARG A 178 -13.21 1.32 -19.88
C ARG A 178 -12.44 0.11 -19.32
N ASP A 179 -11.15 0.29 -19.01
CA ASP A 179 -10.31 -0.69 -18.35
C ASP A 179 -9.30 -0.03 -17.40
N LEU A 180 -9.64 0.01 -16.11
CA LEU A 180 -8.73 0.50 -15.07
C LEU A 180 -7.46 -0.35 -14.92
N ASN A 181 -7.43 -1.60 -15.42
CA ASN A 181 -6.21 -2.39 -15.41
C ASN A 181 -5.19 -1.85 -16.40
N ALA A 182 -5.61 -1.56 -17.63
CA ALA A 182 -4.76 -0.95 -18.65
C ALA A 182 -4.28 0.45 -18.23
N VAL A 183 -5.18 1.25 -17.65
CA VAL A 183 -4.84 2.58 -17.11
C VAL A 183 -3.77 2.46 -16.03
N TYR A 184 -3.94 1.57 -15.05
CA TYR A 184 -2.96 1.42 -13.98
C TYR A 184 -1.64 0.82 -14.47
N ALA A 185 -1.67 -0.09 -15.43
CA ALA A 185 -0.44 -0.62 -16.05
C ALA A 185 0.38 0.51 -16.70
N GLU A 186 -0.29 1.49 -17.31
CA GLU A 186 0.36 2.69 -17.83
C GLU A 186 0.90 3.58 -16.70
N VAL A 187 0.17 3.74 -15.60
CA VAL A 187 0.68 4.43 -14.40
C VAL A 187 1.94 3.75 -13.86
N GLU A 188 1.97 2.42 -13.74
CA GLU A 188 3.16 1.68 -13.28
C GLU A 188 4.34 1.84 -14.25
N ARG A 189 4.08 1.82 -15.57
CA ARG A 189 5.12 2.04 -16.58
C ARG A 189 5.72 3.43 -16.49
N LEU A 190 4.87 4.45 -16.32
CA LEU A 190 5.29 5.85 -16.29
C LEU A 190 5.85 6.25 -14.92
N TYR A 191 5.24 5.80 -13.84
CA TYR A 191 5.48 6.27 -12.47
C TYR A 191 5.61 5.09 -11.51
N PRO A 192 6.63 4.23 -11.71
CA PRO A 192 6.79 3.03 -10.90
C PRO A 192 6.91 3.37 -9.42
N ASN A 193 6.27 2.56 -8.57
CA ASN A 193 6.28 2.66 -7.11
C ASN A 193 5.71 3.96 -6.51
N PHE A 194 5.02 4.79 -7.31
CA PHE A 194 4.58 6.11 -6.85
C PHE A 194 3.56 5.98 -5.71
N LEU A 195 2.60 5.06 -5.85
CA LEU A 195 1.56 4.85 -4.84
C LEU A 195 2.14 4.29 -3.53
N GLU A 196 3.13 3.40 -3.61
CA GLU A 196 3.86 2.81 -2.48
C GLU A 196 4.58 3.90 -1.69
N LYS A 197 5.25 4.83 -2.39
CA LYS A 197 5.94 5.96 -1.76
C LYS A 197 4.98 6.94 -1.12
N ILE A 198 3.84 7.23 -1.75
CA ILE A 198 2.77 8.04 -1.14
C ILE A 198 2.23 7.34 0.12
N HIS A 199 1.94 6.05 0.03
CA HIS A 199 1.43 5.26 1.15
C HIS A 199 2.36 5.30 2.37
N ALA A 200 3.68 5.32 2.14
CA ALA A 200 4.68 5.39 3.19
C ALA A 200 4.72 6.72 3.97
N ILE A 201 4.10 7.80 3.45
CA ILE A 201 4.14 9.13 4.08
C ILE A 201 2.77 9.67 4.54
N ILE A 202 1.67 9.01 4.16
CA ILE A 202 0.33 9.24 4.74
C ILE A 202 0.24 8.55 6.09
#